data_AF-A0A7C1KM32-F1
#
_entry.id   AF-A0A7C1KM32-F1
#
_cell.length_a   1.000
_cell.length_b   1.000
_cell.length_c   1.000
_cell.angle_alpha   90.00
_cell.angle_beta   90.00
_cell.angle_gamma   90.00
#
_symmetry.space_group_name_H-M   'P 1'
#
loop_
_entity.id
_entity.type
_entity.pdbx_description
1 polymer ?
#
loop_
_entity_poly.entity_id
_entity_poly.type
_entity_poly.pdbx_seq_one_letter_code
_entity_poly.pdbx_strand_id
1 'polypeptide(L)'
;MYVGKSFDCYGEFSEKEIELFRQLIRPGDIVLDIGANIGPHTLYFSKAVGQKGVVLAFEPQRIIFQTLCANMALNSVLNVQCFNSAVGEIQGMWTDIGSYI
;
A
#
# COMPACT_ATOMS: atom_id res chain seq x y z
N MET A 1 -1.96 -15.96 -5.17
CA MET A 1 -0.95 -15.21 -5.94
C MET A 1 0.06 -14.65 -4.93
N TYR A 2 1.32 -15.05 -5.00
CA TYR A 2 2.36 -14.79 -3.99
C TYR A 2 3.31 -13.72 -4.52
N VAL A 3 3.32 -12.56 -3.89
CA VAL A 3 4.06 -11.36 -4.34
C VAL A 3 5.41 -11.22 -3.61
N GLY A 4 5.59 -11.89 -2.46
CA GLY A 4 6.75 -11.68 -1.59
C GLY A 4 8.12 -11.90 -2.23
N LYS A 5 8.37 -13.04 -2.89
CA LYS A 5 9.68 -13.31 -3.51
C LYS A 5 9.80 -12.90 -4.98
N SER A 6 8.69 -12.75 -5.68
CA SER A 6 8.74 -12.36 -7.10
C SER A 6 9.08 -10.88 -7.27
N PHE A 7 8.73 -10.01 -6.30
CA PHE A 7 9.00 -8.58 -6.42
C PHE A 7 10.44 -8.18 -6.07
N ASP A 8 11.14 -8.91 -5.21
CA ASP A 8 12.58 -8.71 -5.00
C ASP A 8 13.40 -9.14 -6.25
N CYS A 9 12.85 -10.01 -7.11
CA CYS A 9 13.52 -10.49 -8.34
C CYS A 9 13.06 -9.82 -9.65
N TYR A 10 11.82 -9.34 -9.76
CA TYR A 10 11.25 -8.91 -11.05
C TYR A 10 10.86 -7.44 -11.18
N GLY A 11 11.04 -6.61 -10.15
CA GLY A 11 11.07 -5.16 -10.36
C GLY A 11 9.94 -4.60 -11.23
N GLU A 12 8.72 -5.14 -11.16
CA GLU A 12 7.56 -4.60 -11.87
C GLU A 12 7.00 -3.38 -11.12
N PHE A 13 7.91 -2.51 -10.70
CA PHE A 13 7.58 -1.11 -10.59
C PHE A 13 7.92 -0.54 -11.96
N SER A 14 7.03 0.27 -12.53
CA SER A 14 7.45 1.10 -13.65
C SER A 14 8.72 1.85 -13.21
N GLU A 15 9.86 1.64 -13.88
CA GLU A 15 11.14 2.26 -13.49
C GLU A 15 10.99 3.77 -13.27
N LYS A 16 10.11 4.39 -14.07
CA LYS A 16 9.74 5.80 -14.00
C LYS A 16 9.06 6.19 -12.69
N GLU A 17 8.20 5.33 -12.14
CA GLU A 17 7.54 5.58 -10.85
C GLU A 17 8.53 5.51 -9.69
N ILE A 18 9.44 4.52 -9.69
CA ILE A 18 10.53 4.46 -8.71
C ILE A 18 11.40 5.71 -8.79
N GLU A 19 11.80 6.12 -9.99
CA GLU A 19 12.64 7.32 -10.17
C GLU A 19 11.98 8.57 -9.59
N LEU A 20 10.67 8.73 -9.81
CA LEU A 20 9.89 9.80 -9.21
C LEU A 20 9.89 9.71 -7.68
N PHE A 21 9.58 8.53 -7.13
CA PHE A 21 9.52 8.35 -5.68
C PHE A 21 10.86 8.56 -4.98
N ARG A 22 11.98 8.18 -5.61
CA ARG A 22 13.33 8.45 -5.08
C ARG A 22 13.60 9.94 -4.91
N GLN A 23 13.02 10.78 -5.76
CA GLN A 23 13.20 12.23 -5.68
C GLN A 23 12.35 12.86 -4.57
N LEU A 24 11.20 12.26 -4.24
CA LEU A 24 10.21 12.82 -3.33
C LEU A 24 10.32 12.30 -1.89
N ILE A 25 10.64 11.02 -1.71
CA ILE A 25 10.59 10.36 -0.39
C ILE A 25 11.96 10.44 0.29
N ARG A 26 11.95 10.73 1.58
CA ARG A 26 13.12 10.79 2.46
C ARG A 26 12.94 9.88 3.68
N PRO A 27 14.06 9.38 4.27
CA PRO A 27 13.99 8.66 5.52
C PRO A 27 13.33 9.50 6.63
N GLY A 28 12.38 8.92 7.35
CA GLY A 28 11.58 9.59 8.39
C GLY A 28 10.25 10.15 7.90
N ASP A 29 9.98 10.15 6.60
CA ASP A 29 8.72 10.67 6.06
C ASP A 29 7.50 9.83 6.45
N ILE A 30 6.33 10.46 6.37
CA ILE A 30 5.04 9.79 6.39
C ILE A 30 4.50 9.76 4.96
N VAL A 31 4.24 8.56 4.44
CA VAL A 31 3.69 8.35 3.09
C VAL A 31 2.27 7.84 3.19
N LEU A 32 1.35 8.45 2.43
CA LEU A 32 -0.01 7.95 2.27
C LEU A 32 -0.10 7.19 0.94
N ASP A 33 -0.43 5.91 1.02
CA ASP A 33 -0.61 5.02 -0.13
C ASP A 33 -2.10 4.74 -0.32
N ILE A 34 -2.73 5.46 -1.24
CA ILE A 34 -4.18 5.45 -1.47
C ILE A 34 -4.51 4.49 -2.61
N GLY A 35 -5.29 3.44 -2.32
CA GLY A 35 -5.51 2.36 -3.29
C GLY A 35 -4.33 1.40 -3.32
N ALA A 36 -3.83 1.03 -2.14
CA ALA A 36 -2.61 0.25 -1.96
C ALA A 36 -2.65 -1.14 -2.61
N ASN A 37 -3.83 -1.63 -3.01
CA ASN A 37 -4.02 -2.94 -3.65
C ASN A 37 -3.37 -4.04 -2.79
N ILE A 38 -2.62 -4.98 -3.37
CA ILE A 38 -1.88 -6.02 -2.64
C ILE A 38 -0.54 -5.55 -2.06
N GLY A 39 -0.23 -4.25 -2.12
CA GLY A 39 0.94 -3.63 -1.49
C GLY A 39 2.28 -3.62 -2.25
N PRO A 40 2.34 -3.64 -3.61
CA PRO A 40 3.63 -3.57 -4.29
C PRO A 40 4.36 -2.25 -3.97
N HIS A 41 3.67 -1.11 -4.09
CA HIS A 41 4.23 0.22 -3.78
C HIS A 41 4.42 0.44 -2.28
N THR A 42 3.51 -0.07 -1.46
CA THR A 42 3.61 -0.01 0.00
C THR A 42 4.93 -0.60 0.52
N LEU A 43 5.39 -1.73 -0.03
CA LEU A 43 6.68 -2.34 0.33
C LEU A 43 7.86 -1.43 -0.02
N TYR A 44 7.84 -0.80 -1.19
CA TYR A 44 8.87 0.14 -1.59
C TYR A 44 8.88 1.36 -0.66
N PHE A 45 7.72 1.96 -0.39
CA PHE A 45 7.60 3.11 0.50
C PHE A 45 8.08 2.79 1.91
N SER A 46 7.73 1.62 2.45
CA SER A 46 8.19 1.14 3.75
C SER A 46 9.73 1.13 3.84
N LYS A 47 10.40 0.61 2.81
CA LYS A 47 11.87 0.60 2.72
C LYS A 47 12.43 2.03 2.57
N ALA A 48 11.82 2.86 1.73
CA ALA A 48 12.29 4.21 1.42
C ALA A 48 12.22 5.18 2.62
N VAL A 49 11.11 5.16 3.37
CA VAL A 49 10.95 6.00 4.58
C VAL A 49 11.78 5.48 5.76
N GLY A 50 12.22 4.22 5.72
CA GLY A 50 13.05 3.61 6.75
C GLY A 50 12.35 3.46 8.11
N GLN A 51 13.11 3.04 9.12
CA GLN A 51 12.55 2.66 10.45
C GLN A 51 11.92 3.82 11.22
N LYS A 52 12.26 5.07 10.89
CA LYS A 52 11.72 6.27 11.55
C LYS A 52 10.51 6.85 10.84
N GLY A 53 10.24 6.42 9.61
CA GLY A 53 9.09 6.85 8.84
C GLY A 53 7.94 5.85 8.92
N VAL A 54 6.79 6.22 8.38
CA VAL A 54 5.56 5.42 8.45
C VAL A 54 4.84 5.46 7.10
N VAL A 55 4.23 4.36 6.70
CA VAL A 55 3.29 4.33 5.55
C VAL A 55 1.88 4.05 6.05
N LEU A 56 0.92 4.87 5.62
CA LEU A 56 -0.50 4.68 5.85
C LEU A 56 -1.12 4.17 4.54
N ALA A 57 -1.45 2.88 4.48
CA ALA A 57 -1.90 2.21 3.27
C ALA A 57 -3.41 1.94 3.31
N PHE A 58 -4.15 2.45 2.32
CA PHE A 58 -5.61 2.37 2.26
C PHE A 58 -6.05 1.48 1.10
N GLU A 59 -6.85 0.43 1.38
CA GLU A 59 -7.43 -0.45 0.36
C GLU A 59 -8.89 -0.79 0.71
N PRO A 60 -9.89 -0.31 -0.06
CA PRO A 60 -11.29 -0.53 0.27
C PRO A 60 -11.78 -1.97 0.05
N GLN A 61 -11.23 -2.71 -0.92
CA GLN A 61 -11.72 -4.04 -1.23
C GLN A 61 -11.22 -5.06 -0.20
N ARG A 62 -12.13 -5.58 0.63
CA ARG A 62 -11.82 -6.45 1.78
C ARG A 62 -10.84 -7.58 1.47
N ILE A 63 -11.03 -8.30 0.37
CA ILE A 63 -10.18 -9.45 0.01
C ILE A 63 -8.76 -9.00 -0.38
N ILE A 64 -8.66 -7.86 -1.07
CA ILE A 64 -7.38 -7.28 -1.46
C ILE A 64 -6.67 -6.72 -0.22
N PHE A 65 -7.38 -6.02 0.65
CA PHE A 65 -6.88 -5.54 1.94
C PHE A 65 -6.30 -6.66 2.82
N GLN A 66 -6.96 -7.82 2.88
CA GLN A 66 -6.42 -8.98 3.60
C GLN A 66 -5.10 -9.46 2.98
N THR A 67 -5.00 -9.44 1.65
CA THR A 67 -3.77 -9.78 0.93
C THR A 67 -2.66 -8.76 1.20
N LEU A 68 -2.98 -7.46 1.23
CA LEU A 68 -2.06 -6.39 1.64
C LEU A 68 -1.48 -6.65 3.04
N CYS A 69 -2.34 -6.89 4.03
CA CYS A 69 -1.93 -7.17 5.40
C CYS A 69 -1.04 -8.41 5.48
N ALA A 70 -1.41 -9.48 4.77
CA ALA A 70 -0.62 -10.70 4.71
C ALA A 70 0.75 -10.46 4.08
N ASN A 71 0.83 -9.67 3.01
CA ASN A 71 2.09 -9.32 2.37
C ASN A 71 2.99 -8.47 3.30
N MET A 72 2.43 -7.52 4.05
CA MET A 72 3.22 -6.75 5.04
C MET A 72 3.79 -7.67 6.13
N ALA A 73 2.95 -8.55 6.69
CA ALA A 73 3.36 -9.50 7.72
C ALA A 73 4.45 -10.47 7.23
N LEU A 74 4.28 -11.04 6.02
CA LEU A 74 5.23 -11.98 5.42
C LEU A 74 6.60 -11.34 5.14
N ASN A 75 6.63 -10.02 4.87
CA ASN A 75 7.86 -9.28 4.65
C ASN A 75 8.44 -8.66 5.93
N SER A 76 7.89 -8.99 7.11
CA SER A 76 8.31 -8.45 8.41
C SER A 76 8.31 -6.91 8.43
N VAL A 77 7.34 -6.31 7.74
CA VAL A 77 7.21 -4.86 7.66
C VAL A 77 6.48 -4.35 8.90
N LEU A 78 7.17 -3.52 9.68
CA LEU A 78 6.67 -3.02 10.98
C LEU A 78 6.26 -1.55 10.96
N ASN A 79 6.59 -0.82 9.89
CA ASN A 79 6.34 0.62 9.75
C ASN A 79 5.20 0.96 8.78
N VAL A 80 4.29 0.01 8.55
CA VAL A 80 3.11 0.19 7.70
C VAL A 80 1.85 -0.04 8.54
N GLN A 81 0.87 0.87 8.41
CA GLN A 81 -0.48 0.70 8.94
C GLN A 81 -1.46 0.54 7.78
N CYS A 82 -2.21 -0.55 7.75
CA CYS A 82 -3.17 -0.83 6.70
C CYS A 82 -4.60 -0.49 7.16
N PHE A 83 -5.37 0.17 6.29
CA PHE A 83 -6.75 0.56 6.53
C PHE A 83 -7.67 -0.04 5.45
N ASN A 84 -8.72 -0.75 5.87
CA ASN A 84 -9.75 -1.23 4.95
C ASN A 84 -10.77 -0.12 4.69
N SER A 85 -10.37 0.90 3.94
CA SER A 85 -11.21 2.08 3.67
C SER A 85 -10.83 2.72 2.34
N ALA A 86 -11.81 3.32 1.67
CA ALA A 86 -11.56 4.25 0.59
C ALA A 86 -11.23 5.62 1.17
N VAL A 87 -10.45 6.41 0.44
CA VAL A 87 -10.23 7.83 0.76
C VAL A 87 -11.03 8.68 -0.21
N GLY A 88 -11.78 9.64 0.32
CA GLY A 88 -12.63 10.54 -0.44
C GLY A 88 -12.82 11.86 0.30
N GLU A 89 -13.46 12.82 -0.36
CA GLU A 89 -13.67 14.18 0.16
C GLU A 89 -14.52 14.21 1.44
N ILE A 90 -15.49 13.30 1.55
CA ILE A 90 -16.43 13.24 2.66
C ILE A 90 -16.33 11.87 3.33
N GLN A 91 -16.31 11.86 4.66
CA GLN A 91 -16.42 10.62 5.42
C GLN A 91 -17.81 10.00 5.23
N GLY A 92 -17.86 8.74 4.81
CA GLY A 92 -19.12 8.04 4.61
C GLY A 92 -18.91 6.55 4.35
N MET A 93 -20.01 5.79 4.45
CA MET A 93 -20.04 4.39 4.05
C MET A 93 -20.59 4.32 2.63
N TRP A 94 -19.80 3.81 1.69
CA TRP A 94 -20.30 3.46 0.36
C TRP A 94 -21.20 2.23 0.49
N THR A 95 -22.51 2.43 0.39
CA THR A 95 -23.48 1.34 0.21
C THR A 95 -23.74 1.19 -1.27
N ASP A 96 -23.34 0.07 -1.84
CA ASP A 96 -23.68 -0.27 -3.21
C ASP A 96 -25.19 -0.58 -3.28
N ILE A 97 -26.00 0.39 -3.70
CA ILE A 97 -27.46 0.22 -3.84
C ILE A 97 -27.81 -0.56 -5.13
N GLY A 98 -26.80 -1.00 -5.90
CA GLY A 98 -26.97 -1.66 -7.19
C GLY A 98 -27.13 -3.19 -7.16
N SER A 99 -27.14 -3.82 -5.98
CA SER A 99 -27.28 -5.29 -5.84
C SER A 99 -28.61 -5.75 -5.22
N TYR A 100 -29.58 -4.84 -5.06
CA TYR A 100 -30.95 -5.11 -4.58
C TYR A 100 -32.06 -4.73 -5.58
N ILE A 101 -31.74 -4.56 -6.86
CA ILE A 101 -32.72 -4.42 -7.96
C ILE A 101 -32.47 -5.45 -9.05
#